data_AF-A0A1Y4HD77-F1
#
_entry.id   AF-A0A1Y4HD77-F1
#
_cell.length_a   1.000
_cell.length_b   1.000
_cell.length_c   1.000
_cell.angle_alpha   90.00
_cell.angle_beta   90.00
_cell.angle_gamma   90.00
#
_symmetry.space_group_name_H-M   'P 1'
#
loop_
_entity.id
_entity.type
_entity.pdbx_description
1 polymer ?
#
loop_
_entity_poly.entity_id
_entity_poly.type
_entity_poly.pdbx_seq_one_letter_code
_entity_poly.pdbx_strand_id
1 'polypeptide(L)'
;MELYFELLLHAMENNTVQISFPDFTGDIPAIIHDKCYETLQKIKAVVQDDSLSDPDCFDRIEAIVRALEDAGVNPGARHDFG
;
A
#
# COMPACT_ATOMS: atom_id res chain seq x y z
N MET A 1 17.17 -25.00 7.89
CA MET A 1 16.39 -24.34 6.83
C MET A 1 16.98 -22.99 6.44
N GLU A 2 17.65 -22.26 7.35
CA GLU A 2 18.27 -20.96 7.05
C GLU A 2 19.42 -21.03 6.02
N LEU A 3 20.37 -21.96 6.18
CA LEU A 3 21.48 -22.11 5.23
C LEU A 3 21.05 -22.32 3.77
N TYR A 4 19.94 -23.02 3.54
CA TYR A 4 19.41 -23.24 2.19
C TYR A 4 18.91 -21.93 1.55
N PHE A 5 18.20 -21.09 2.33
CA PHE A 5 17.74 -19.79 1.86
C PHE A 5 18.89 -18.82 1.65
N GLU A 6 19.89 -18.81 2.52
CA GLU A 6 21.10 -18.00 2.36
C GLU A 6 21.86 -18.36 1.08
N LEU A 7 22.09 -19.66 0.84
CA LEU A 7 22.74 -20.13 -0.39
C LEU A 7 21.93 -19.79 -1.64
N LEU A 8 20.60 -19.87 -1.56
CA LEU A 8 19.71 -19.48 -2.66
C LEU A 8 19.79 -17.98 -2.96
N LEU A 9 19.74 -17.12 -1.94
CA LEU A 9 19.86 -15.67 -2.09
C LEU A 9 21.20 -15.29 -2.73
N HIS A 10 22.29 -15.87 -2.24
CA HIS A 10 23.63 -15.62 -2.77
C HIS A 10 23.79 -16.10 -4.23
N ALA A 11 23.22 -17.25 -4.57
CA ALA A 11 23.22 -17.75 -5.95
C ALA A 11 22.43 -16.84 -6.91
N MET A 12 21.43 -16.11 -6.39
CA MET A 12 20.55 -15.25 -7.17
C MET A 12 20.97 -13.77 -7.21
N GLU A 13 21.84 -13.32 -6.30
CA GLU A 13 22.19 -11.91 -6.03
C GLU A 13 22.69 -11.10 -7.25
N ASN A 14 23.19 -11.78 -8.28
CA ASN A 14 23.69 -11.15 -9.52
C ASN A 14 22.93 -11.59 -10.79
N ASN A 15 21.76 -12.20 -10.65
CA ASN A 15 20.98 -12.65 -11.80
C ASN A 15 19.85 -11.66 -12.11
N THR A 16 19.60 -11.45 -13.40
CA THR A 16 18.42 -10.69 -13.83
C THR A 16 17.17 -11.55 -13.63
N VAL A 17 16.26 -11.09 -12.77
CA VAL A 17 14.92 -11.68 -12.63
C VAL A 17 14.00 -11.04 -13.66
N GLN A 18 13.40 -11.85 -14.53
CA GLN A 18 12.33 -11.42 -15.43
C GLN A 18 11.00 -12.02 -14.95
N ILE A 19 10.02 -11.16 -14.69
CA ILE A 19 8.65 -11.55 -14.36
C ILE A 19 7.78 -11.21 -15.57
N SER A 20 7.01 -12.17 -16.05
CA SER A 20 6.06 -11.97 -17.14
C SER A 20 4.66 -12.39 -16.69
N PHE A 21 3.65 -11.66 -17.17
CA PHE A 21 2.24 -11.96 -16.93
C PHE A 21 1.57 -12.22 -18.28
N PRO A 22 1.78 -13.40 -18.89
CA PRO A 22 1.36 -13.68 -20.26
C PRO A 22 -0.16 -13.60 -20.45
N ASP A 23 -0.92 -13.89 -19.40
CA ASP A 23 -2.39 -13.87 -19.41
C ASP A 23 -2.99 -12.55 -18.89
N PHE A 24 -2.16 -11.53 -18.64
CA PHE A 24 -2.66 -10.24 -18.18
C PHE A 24 -3.27 -9.46 -19.36
N THR A 25 -4.59 -9.29 -19.33
CA THR A 25 -5.36 -8.59 -20.37
C THR A 25 -5.86 -7.21 -19.93
N GLY A 26 -5.33 -6.65 -18.83
CA GLY A 26 -5.79 -5.39 -18.27
C GLY A 26 -5.13 -4.15 -18.89
N ASP A 27 -5.84 -3.02 -18.88
CA ASP A 27 -5.24 -1.71 -19.16
C ASP A 27 -4.63 -1.16 -17.85
N ILE A 28 -3.30 -1.24 -17.72
CA ILE A 28 -2.58 -0.81 -16.51
C ILE A 28 -2.90 0.65 -16.15
N PRO A 29 -2.80 1.64 -17.07
CA PRO A 29 -3.27 3.00 -16.83
C PRO A 29 -4.67 3.10 -16.23
N ALA A 30 -5.65 2.39 -16.80
CA ALA A 30 -7.02 2.41 -16.30
C ALA A 30 -7.15 1.80 -14.89
N ILE A 31 -6.49 0.67 -14.65
CA ILE A 31 -6.46 0.00 -13.34
C ILE A 31 -5.87 0.93 -12.28
N ILE A 32 -4.75 1.60 -12.59
CA ILE A 32 -4.11 2.54 -11.67
C ILE A 32 -5.01 3.76 -11.45
N HIS A 33 -5.63 4.31 -12.50
CA HIS A 33 -6.57 5.42 -12.39
C HIS A 33 -7.73 5.08 -11.43
N ASP A 34 -8.38 3.94 -11.66
CA ASP A 34 -9.55 3.54 -10.87
C ASP A 34 -9.17 3.30 -9.41
N LYS A 35 -8.01 2.67 -9.16
CA LYS A 35 -7.50 2.46 -7.81
C LYS A 35 -7.16 3.77 -7.10
N CYS A 36 -6.52 4.72 -7.79
CA CYS A 36 -6.26 6.06 -7.28
C CYS A 36 -7.55 6.79 -6.95
N TYR A 37 -8.53 6.74 -7.85
CA TYR A 37 -9.82 7.41 -7.67
C TYR A 37 -10.59 6.83 -6.47
N GLU A 38 -10.68 5.50 -6.34
CA GLU A 38 -11.29 4.82 -5.19
C GLU A 38 -10.60 5.23 -3.88
N THR A 39 -9.28 5.27 -3.86
CA THR A 39 -8.49 5.65 -2.68
C THR A 39 -8.77 7.10 -2.28
N LEU A 40 -8.83 8.02 -3.25
CA LEU A 40 -9.18 9.42 -3.01
C LEU A 40 -10.61 9.57 -2.46
N GLN A 41 -11.56 8.77 -2.95
CA GLN A 41 -12.92 8.77 -2.42
C GLN A 41 -12.97 8.32 -0.96
N LYS A 42 -12.22 7.28 -0.58
CA LYS A 42 -12.12 6.82 0.82
C LYS A 42 -11.51 7.88 1.72
N ILE A 43 -10.38 8.48 1.30
CA ILE A 43 -9.74 9.58 2.04
C ILE A 43 -10.72 10.75 2.22
N LYS A 44 -11.42 11.13 1.15
CA LYS A 44 -12.43 12.20 1.21
C LYS A 44 -13.54 11.87 2.21
N ALA A 45 -14.04 10.63 2.23
CA ALA A 45 -15.06 10.23 3.19
C ALA A 45 -14.58 10.37 4.64
N VAL A 46 -13.35 9.94 4.95
CA VAL A 46 -12.73 10.13 6.28
C VAL A 46 -12.60 11.61 6.65
N VAL A 47 -12.19 12.45 5.70
CA VAL A 47 -12.01 13.91 5.90
C VAL A 47 -13.34 14.66 5.99
N GLN A 48 -14.44 14.09 5.49
CA GLN A 48 -15.78 14.68 5.60
C GLN A 48 -16.59 14.14 6.77
N ASP A 49 -16.08 13.12 7.47
CA ASP A 49 -16.75 12.57 8.65
C ASP A 49 -16.59 13.51 9.84
N ASP A 50 -17.59 14.36 10.06
CA ASP A 50 -17.64 15.34 11.15
C ASP A 50 -18.12 14.73 12.48
N SER A 51 -18.32 13.40 12.54
CA SER A 51 -18.67 12.70 13.79
C SER A 51 -17.46 12.49 14.72
N LEU A 52 -16.24 12.68 14.20
CA LEU A 52 -14.98 12.53 14.93
C LEU A 52 -14.64 13.86 15.61
N SER A 53 -14.53 13.84 16.94
CA SER A 53 -14.25 15.03 17.74
C SER A 53 -12.76 15.43 17.68
N ASP A 54 -12.39 16.66 18.03
CA ASP A 54 -10.97 17.11 18.01
C ASP A 54 -9.98 16.18 18.78
N PRO A 55 -10.37 15.53 19.89
CA PRO A 55 -9.57 14.47 20.52
C PRO A 55 -9.31 13.22 19.63
N ASP A 56 -10.17 12.96 18.64
CA ASP A 56 -10.12 11.83 17.70
C ASP A 56 -9.40 12.19 16.38
N CYS A 57 -8.72 13.34 16.33
CA CYS A 57 -7.97 13.77 15.15
C CYS A 57 -6.90 12.73 14.72
N PHE A 58 -6.35 11.98 15.68
CA PHE A 58 -5.47 10.85 15.40
C PHE A 58 -6.18 9.69 14.70
N ASP A 59 -7.44 9.40 15.05
CA ASP A 59 -8.22 8.34 14.40
C ASP A 59 -8.54 8.67 12.94
N ARG A 60 -8.73 9.96 12.62
CA ARG A 60 -8.86 10.43 11.23
C ARG A 60 -7.59 10.21 10.44
N ILE A 61 -6.43 10.56 11.02
CA ILE A 61 -5.14 10.33 10.36
C ILE A 61 -4.91 8.83 10.17
N GLU A 62 -5.16 8.01 11.19
CA GLU A 62 -5.04 6.55 11.11
C GLU A 62 -5.95 5.97 10.01
N ALA A 63 -7.19 6.42 9.91
CA ALA A 63 -8.12 5.97 8.86
C ALA A 63 -7.65 6.36 7.45
N ILE A 64 -7.02 7.53 7.27
CA ILE A 64 -6.38 7.91 6.00
C ILE A 64 -5.19 6.99 5.69
N VAL A 65 -4.34 6.71 6.68
CA VAL A 65 -3.17 5.85 6.49
C VAL A 65 -3.61 4.43 6.10
N ARG A 66 -4.65 3.89 6.75
CA ARG A 66 -5.24 2.60 6.38
C ARG A 66 -5.79 2.58 4.96
N ALA A 67 -6.44 3.67 4.52
CA ALA A 67 -6.94 3.77 3.15
C ALA A 67 -5.81 3.68 2.10
N LEU A 68 -4.61 4.17 2.42
CA LEU A 68 -3.41 4.04 1.58
C LEU A 68 -2.87 2.60 1.61
N GLU A 69 -2.77 1.98 2.79
CA GLU A 69 -2.30 0.60 2.93
C GLU A 69 -3.21 -0.42 2.21
N ASP A 70 -4.53 -0.25 2.32
CA ASP A 70 -5.53 -1.04 1.59
C ASP A 70 -5.43 -0.85 0.07
N ALA A 71 -4.85 0.26 -0.37
CA ALA A 71 -4.56 0.53 -1.77
C ALA A 71 -3.22 -0.09 -2.23
N GLY A 72 -2.46 -0.71 -1.33
CA GLY A 72 -1.11 -1.22 -1.59
C GLY A 72 -0.05 -0.11 -1.63
N VAL A 73 -0.39 1.09 -1.17
CA VAL A 73 0.53 2.23 -1.11
C VAL A 73 1.22 2.22 0.25
N ASN A 74 2.55 2.23 0.24
CA ASN A 74 3.32 2.39 1.47
C ASN A 74 3.16 3.84 1.98
N PRO A 75 2.55 4.07 3.16
CA PRO A 75 2.33 5.42 3.68
C PRO A 75 3.59 6.06 4.29
N GLY A 76 4.70 5.32 4.41
CA GLY A 76 5.93 5.76 5.04
C GLY A 76 6.05 5.29 6.50
N ALA A 77 7.07 5.81 7.20
CA ALA A 77 7.33 5.44 8.58
C ALA A 77 6.22 5.98 9.50
N ARG A 78 5.64 5.08 10.32
CA ARG A 78 4.73 5.43 11.42
C ARG A 78 5.56 5.66 12.67
N HIS A 79 5.48 6.84 13.27
CA HIS A 79 6.03 7.05 14.61
C HIS A 79 5.07 6.46 15.63
N ASP A 80 5.57 5.56 16.48
CA ASP A 80 4.80 5.02 17.60
C ASP A 80 4.75 6.10 18.69
N PHE A 81 3.62 6.80 18.79
CA PHE A 81 3.36 7.72 19.88
C PHE A 81 2.81 6.88 21.04
N GLY A 82 3.74 6.23 21.76
CA GLY A 82 3.43 5.23 22.79
C GLY A 82 2.42 5.65 23.86
#